data_AF-A0AAJ0M964-F1
#
_entry.id   AF-A0AAJ0M964-F1
#
_cell.length_a   1.000
_cell.length_b   1.000
_cell.length_c   1.000
_cell.angle_alpha   90.00
_cell.angle_beta   90.00
_cell.angle_gamma   90.00
#
_symmetry.space_group_name_H-M   'P 1'
#
loop_
_entity.id
_entity.type
_entity.pdbx_description
1 polymer ?
#
loop_
_entity_poly.entity_id
_entity_poly.type
_entity_poly.pdbx_seq_one_letter_code
_entity_poly.pdbx_strand_id
1 'polypeptide(L)'
;MAEHGKSWPNLMSMSLQNELRQPLLNLTFFDTSYNWERRYQFTQLGAAAVVAANPALLIFLSGIDSDTKLDAVVQGRPLTPGTALFDAAGFGAAAADRLVLELHTYDAPASCSAMEARLYASGFQALDGTARTTLPLMMTEFGFAQDERGWGDVYARCLAKYLPRQNAGWMIWVLVGSYMSGRRCRTMMRAGGC
;
A
#
# COMPACT_ATOMS: atom_id res chain seq x y z
N MET A 1 -16.50 -13.13 -1.84
CA MET A 1 -16.29 -12.06 -0.84
C MET A 1 -17.14 -10.83 -1.11
N ALA A 2 -16.96 -10.15 -2.25
CA ALA A 2 -17.72 -8.93 -2.58
C ALA A 2 -19.25 -9.08 -2.45
N GLU A 3 -19.81 -10.17 -2.99
CA GLU A 3 -21.24 -10.47 -2.86
C GLU A 3 -21.67 -10.69 -1.40
N HIS A 4 -20.98 -11.58 -0.70
CA HIS A 4 -21.29 -11.93 0.69
C HIS A 4 -21.23 -10.71 1.63
N GLY A 5 -20.26 -9.81 1.36
CA GLY A 5 -20.02 -8.60 2.13
C GLY A 5 -21.08 -7.51 1.97
N LYS A 6 -22.04 -7.61 1.04
CA LYS A 6 -23.12 -6.62 0.89
C LYS A 6 -23.95 -6.41 2.16
N SER A 7 -24.02 -7.45 3.00
CA SER A 7 -24.74 -7.39 4.28
C SER A 7 -23.96 -6.68 5.39
N TRP A 8 -22.68 -6.34 5.16
CA TRP A 8 -21.82 -5.73 6.17
C TRP A 8 -21.85 -4.21 6.04
N PRO A 9 -22.47 -3.48 6.99
CA PRO A 9 -22.68 -2.04 6.86
C PRO A 9 -21.38 -1.23 6.84
N ASN A 10 -20.26 -1.81 7.31
CA ASN A 10 -18.96 -1.16 7.40
C ASN A 10 -17.94 -1.71 6.40
N LEU A 11 -18.36 -2.50 5.40
CA LEU A 11 -17.47 -2.92 4.34
C LEU A 11 -17.32 -1.80 3.31
N MET A 12 -16.17 -1.13 3.34
CA MET A 12 -15.93 0.06 2.51
C MET A 12 -15.09 -0.24 1.27
N SER A 13 -14.21 -1.24 1.34
CA SER A 13 -13.22 -1.48 0.29
C SER A 13 -12.78 -2.94 0.20
N MET A 14 -12.12 -3.28 -0.91
CA MET A 14 -11.35 -4.51 -1.08
C MET A 14 -10.00 -4.22 -1.72
N SER A 15 -8.93 -4.76 -1.16
CA SER A 15 -7.64 -4.92 -1.84
C SER A 15 -7.62 -6.25 -2.58
N LEU A 16 -7.08 -6.24 -3.80
CA LEU A 16 -7.07 -7.40 -4.69
C LEU A 16 -5.92 -8.36 -4.40
N GLN A 17 -4.77 -7.84 -4.00
CA GLN A 17 -3.55 -8.63 -3.79
C GLN A 17 -2.62 -7.87 -2.86
N ASN A 18 -2.33 -8.47 -1.70
CA ASN A 18 -1.26 -7.98 -0.83
C ASN A 18 0.10 -8.20 -1.51
N GLU A 19 0.94 -7.16 -1.54
CA GLU A 19 2.36 -7.19 -1.89
C GLU A 19 2.73 -8.16 -3.02
N LEU A 20 2.51 -7.77 -4.28
CA LEU A 20 3.05 -8.58 -5.37
C LEU A 20 4.58 -8.60 -5.27
N ARG A 21 5.14 -9.76 -4.88
CA ARG A 21 6.58 -9.95 -4.64
C ARG A 21 7.26 -10.58 -5.83
N GLN A 22 8.54 -10.26 -5.96
CA GLN A 22 9.40 -10.85 -6.97
C GLN A 22 9.52 -12.37 -6.73
N PRO A 23 9.35 -13.21 -7.76
CA PRO A 23 9.57 -14.65 -7.67
C PRO A 23 11.08 -14.98 -7.63
N LEU A 24 11.74 -14.72 -6.49
CA LEU A 24 13.21 -14.77 -6.34
C LEU A 24 13.85 -16.13 -6.67
N LEU A 25 13.06 -17.22 -6.68
CA LEU A 25 13.54 -18.58 -6.97
C LEU A 25 13.18 -19.07 -8.37
N ASN A 26 12.49 -18.26 -9.18
CA ASN A 26 12.09 -18.61 -10.54
C ASN A 26 12.34 -17.43 -11.48
N LEU A 27 13.58 -17.34 -11.97
CA LEU A 27 14.05 -16.25 -12.84
C LEU A 27 13.28 -16.20 -14.16
N THR A 28 12.94 -17.35 -14.75
CA THR A 28 12.10 -17.37 -15.96
C THR A 28 10.73 -16.74 -15.71
N PHE A 29 10.11 -17.02 -14.57
CA PHE A 29 8.84 -16.39 -14.21
C PHE A 29 9.01 -14.91 -13.86
N PHE A 30 10.11 -14.53 -13.20
CA PHE A 30 10.48 -13.13 -12.98
C PHE A 30 10.50 -12.36 -14.30
N ASP A 31 11.29 -12.82 -15.27
CA ASP A 31 11.52 -12.11 -16.54
C ASP A 31 10.26 -12.06 -17.42
N THR A 32 9.43 -13.11 -17.40
CA THR A 32 8.30 -13.24 -18.33
C THR A 32 6.96 -12.78 -17.77
N SER A 33 6.83 -12.74 -16.44
CA SER A 33 5.52 -12.67 -15.78
C SER A 33 5.41 -11.64 -14.67
N TYR A 34 6.52 -11.27 -14.02
CA TYR A 34 6.54 -10.24 -12.98
C TYR A 34 6.80 -8.88 -13.62
N ASN A 35 5.73 -8.24 -14.09
CA ASN A 35 5.84 -6.95 -14.79
C ASN A 35 4.56 -6.11 -14.66
N TRP A 36 4.66 -4.84 -15.01
CA TRP A 36 3.56 -3.88 -14.88
C TRP A 36 2.40 -4.19 -15.82
N GLU A 37 2.66 -4.64 -17.04
CA GLU A 37 1.63 -5.01 -18.01
C GLU A 37 0.68 -6.06 -17.42
N ARG A 38 1.24 -7.18 -16.93
CA ARG A 38 0.45 -8.25 -16.32
C ARG A 38 -0.15 -7.83 -15.00
N ARG A 39 0.59 -7.11 -14.14
CA ARG A 39 0.03 -6.58 -12.88
C ARG A 39 -1.24 -5.81 -13.18
N TYR A 40 -1.20 -4.90 -14.15
CA TYR A 40 -2.33 -4.06 -14.50
C TYR A 40 -3.49 -4.86 -15.10
N GLN A 41 -3.20 -5.74 -16.07
CA GLN A 41 -4.20 -6.61 -16.69
C GLN A 41 -5.00 -7.40 -15.64
N PHE A 42 -4.33 -8.09 -14.71
CA PHE A 42 -5.02 -8.88 -13.69
C PHE A 42 -5.73 -8.02 -12.64
N THR A 43 -5.19 -6.83 -12.35
CA THR A 43 -5.83 -5.86 -11.46
C THR A 43 -7.15 -5.35 -12.05
N GLN A 44 -7.20 -5.07 -13.36
CA GLN A 44 -8.44 -4.70 -14.06
C GLN A 44 -9.49 -5.81 -13.99
N LEU A 45 -9.09 -7.07 -14.20
CA LEU A 45 -10.00 -8.22 -14.08
C LEU A 45 -10.56 -8.37 -12.66
N GLY A 46 -9.72 -8.24 -11.63
CA GLY A 46 -10.14 -8.30 -10.24
C GLY A 46 -11.10 -7.17 -9.87
N ALA A 47 -10.79 -5.94 -10.28
CA ALA A 47 -11.64 -4.78 -10.06
C ALA A 47 -13.02 -4.92 -10.73
N ALA A 48 -13.05 -5.38 -11.98
CA ALA A 48 -14.30 -5.64 -12.69
C ALA A 48 -15.17 -6.69 -11.97
N ALA A 49 -14.56 -7.76 -11.45
CA ALA A 49 -15.27 -8.77 -10.68
C ALA A 49 -15.84 -8.22 -9.36
N VAL A 50 -15.08 -7.36 -8.65
CA VAL A 50 -15.55 -6.71 -7.41
C VAL A 50 -16.73 -5.79 -7.70
N VAL A 51 -16.64 -4.90 -8.70
CA VAL A 51 -17.72 -3.97 -9.03
C VAL A 51 -18.97 -4.68 -9.52
N ALA A 52 -18.81 -5.72 -10.34
CA ALA A 52 -19.95 -6.52 -10.84
C ALA A 52 -20.72 -7.17 -9.69
N ALA A 53 -20.02 -7.63 -8.65
CA ALA A 53 -20.65 -8.20 -7.46
C ALA A 53 -21.19 -7.09 -6.54
N ASN A 54 -20.37 -6.12 -6.14
CA ASN A 54 -20.73 -5.06 -5.21
C ASN A 54 -20.18 -3.71 -5.68
N PRO A 55 -21.00 -2.89 -6.37
CA PRO A 55 -20.54 -1.63 -6.93
C PRO A 55 -20.32 -0.55 -5.86
N ALA A 56 -20.69 -0.74 -4.60
CA ALA A 56 -20.50 0.27 -3.56
C ALA A 56 -19.06 0.35 -3.02
N LEU A 57 -18.21 -0.63 -3.34
CA LEU A 57 -16.88 -0.77 -2.74
C LEU A 57 -15.82 0.08 -3.44
N LEU A 58 -14.93 0.67 -2.63
CA LEU A 58 -13.63 1.17 -3.10
C LEU A 58 -12.70 -0.02 -3.42
N ILE A 59 -11.82 0.16 -4.39
CA ILE A 59 -10.93 -0.88 -4.89
C ILE A 59 -9.50 -0.42 -4.74
N PHE A 60 -8.76 -1.14 -3.91
CA PHE A 60 -7.37 -0.84 -3.60
C PHE A 60 -6.47 -1.48 -4.64
N LEU A 61 -5.60 -0.66 -5.22
CA LEU A 61 -4.69 -1.01 -6.30
C LEU A 61 -3.25 -0.98 -5.80
N SER A 62 -2.72 -2.16 -5.44
CA SER A 62 -1.30 -2.29 -5.11
C SER A 62 -0.44 -2.16 -6.37
N GLY A 63 0.75 -1.61 -6.18
CA GLY A 63 1.86 -1.64 -7.12
C GLY A 63 2.62 -2.96 -7.12
N ILE A 64 3.91 -2.86 -7.45
CA ILE A 64 4.85 -3.97 -7.47
C ILE A 64 5.93 -3.79 -6.40
N ASP A 65 6.80 -4.78 -6.28
CA ASP A 65 7.99 -4.78 -5.42
C ASP A 65 7.60 -4.72 -3.95
N SER A 66 6.68 -5.61 -3.57
CA SER A 66 6.05 -5.61 -2.25
C SER A 66 5.31 -4.29 -1.98
N ASP A 67 4.60 -3.81 -3.00
CA ASP A 67 3.80 -2.58 -2.95
C ASP A 67 4.58 -1.31 -2.56
N THR A 68 5.85 -1.24 -2.94
CA THR A 68 6.72 -0.08 -2.68
C THR A 68 6.87 0.84 -3.90
N LYS A 69 6.27 0.46 -5.03
CA LYS A 69 6.40 1.15 -6.32
C LYS A 69 5.05 1.26 -7.04
N LEU A 70 4.57 2.49 -7.19
CA LEU A 70 3.44 2.90 -8.02
C LEU A 70 3.85 3.83 -9.18
N ASP A 71 5.15 3.95 -9.44
CA ASP A 71 5.72 4.93 -10.36
C ASP A 71 5.15 4.83 -11.78
N ALA A 72 4.93 3.62 -12.31
CA ALA A 72 4.32 3.46 -13.63
C ALA A 72 2.89 4.01 -13.69
N VAL A 73 2.12 3.79 -12.64
CA VAL A 73 0.74 4.27 -12.50
C VAL A 73 0.70 5.79 -12.36
N VAL A 74 1.48 6.33 -11.42
CA VAL A 74 1.41 7.73 -10.99
C VAL A 74 2.08 8.67 -11.98
N GLN A 75 3.26 8.28 -12.49
CA GLN A 75 4.07 9.11 -13.38
C GLN A 75 3.71 8.88 -14.86
N GLY A 76 2.82 7.93 -15.17
CA GLY A 76 2.44 7.60 -16.54
C GLY A 76 3.57 7.01 -17.36
N ARG A 77 4.35 6.10 -16.75
CA ARG A 77 5.38 5.34 -17.48
C ARG A 77 4.71 4.17 -18.21
N PRO A 78 5.33 3.65 -19.28
CA PRO A 78 4.86 2.43 -19.91
C PRO A 78 4.72 1.29 -18.91
N LEU A 79 3.61 0.57 -19.00
CA LEU A 79 3.37 -0.68 -18.31
C LEU A 79 4.24 -1.75 -18.99
N THR A 80 5.52 -1.77 -18.65
CA THR A 80 6.50 -2.66 -19.28
C THR A 80 6.13 -4.13 -19.02
N PRO A 81 6.44 -5.04 -19.96
CA PRO A 81 7.15 -4.84 -21.23
C PRO A 81 6.32 -4.18 -22.35
N GLY A 82 5.02 -3.98 -22.14
CA GLY A 82 4.15 -3.28 -23.07
C GLY A 82 4.43 -1.78 -23.17
N THR A 83 3.67 -1.11 -24.06
CA THR A 83 3.74 0.33 -24.31
C THR A 83 2.53 1.09 -23.76
N ALA A 84 1.50 0.38 -23.29
CA ALA A 84 0.31 0.97 -22.70
C ALA A 84 0.68 1.80 -21.46
N LEU A 85 -0.05 2.88 -21.22
CA LEU A 85 0.04 3.65 -19.98
C LEU A 85 -1.11 3.24 -19.07
N PHE A 86 -0.97 3.48 -17.76
CA PHE A 86 -2.10 3.39 -16.85
C PHE A 86 -3.22 4.35 -17.30
N ASP A 87 -4.45 3.84 -17.27
CA ASP A 87 -5.67 4.59 -17.58
C ASP A 87 -6.81 4.12 -16.67
N ALA A 88 -7.21 4.97 -15.72
CA ALA A 88 -8.31 4.68 -14.81
C ALA A 88 -9.61 4.38 -15.55
N ALA A 89 -9.87 5.03 -16.70
CA ALA A 89 -11.06 4.77 -17.51
C ALA A 89 -11.05 3.34 -18.10
N GLY A 90 -9.88 2.76 -18.30
CA GLY A 90 -9.67 1.37 -18.72
C GLY A 90 -10.18 0.33 -17.73
N PHE A 91 -10.50 0.69 -16.48
CA PHE A 91 -11.21 -0.20 -15.54
C PHE A 91 -12.73 -0.26 -15.79
N GLY A 92 -13.25 0.59 -16.70
CA GLY A 92 -14.67 0.78 -16.93
C GLY A 92 -15.27 1.81 -15.98
N ALA A 93 -16.30 2.54 -16.46
CA ALA A 93 -16.87 3.69 -15.75
C ALA A 93 -17.27 3.39 -14.30
N ALA A 94 -17.80 2.19 -14.04
CA ALA A 94 -18.21 1.81 -12.69
C ALA A 94 -17.00 1.63 -11.74
N ALA A 95 -15.85 1.15 -12.20
CA ALA A 95 -14.69 0.97 -11.34
C ALA A 95 -13.80 2.23 -11.26
N ALA A 96 -13.72 3.02 -12.34
CA ALA A 96 -12.81 4.16 -12.45
C ALA A 96 -12.95 5.17 -11.29
N ASP A 97 -14.19 5.47 -10.87
CA ASP A 97 -14.47 6.41 -9.77
C ASP A 97 -14.27 5.83 -8.36
N ARG A 98 -13.78 4.58 -8.26
CA ARG A 98 -13.66 3.84 -6.99
C ARG A 98 -12.24 3.36 -6.70
N LEU A 99 -11.30 3.72 -7.55
CA LEU A 99 -9.91 3.29 -7.44
C LEU A 99 -9.20 4.09 -6.33
N VAL A 100 -8.49 3.37 -5.46
CA VAL A 100 -7.61 3.92 -4.43
C VAL A 100 -6.26 3.24 -4.58
N LEU A 101 -5.18 4.01 -4.60
CA LEU A 101 -3.83 3.46 -4.58
C LEU A 101 -3.46 3.04 -3.17
N GLU A 102 -2.81 1.89 -3.04
CA GLU A 102 -2.20 1.45 -1.79
C GLU A 102 -0.68 1.43 -1.91
N LEU A 103 0.00 1.75 -0.82
CA LEU A 103 1.46 1.77 -0.77
C LEU A 103 1.93 1.27 0.59
N HIS A 104 3.02 0.51 0.56
CA HIS A 104 3.69 -0.03 1.73
C HIS A 104 5.06 0.64 1.93
N THR A 105 5.54 0.72 3.18
CA THR A 105 6.93 1.11 3.45
C THR A 105 7.50 0.42 4.69
N TYR A 106 8.76 0.01 4.60
CA TYR A 106 9.63 -0.41 5.72
C TYR A 106 11.04 0.08 5.44
N ASP A 107 11.25 1.38 5.59
CA ASP A 107 12.50 2.04 5.23
C ASP A 107 13.37 2.33 6.48
N ALA A 108 14.66 2.52 6.26
CA ALA A 108 15.62 2.98 7.27
C ALA A 108 16.22 4.34 6.84
N PRO A 109 15.43 5.43 6.87
CA PRO A 109 15.87 6.72 6.39
C PRO A 109 16.87 7.41 7.32
N ALA A 110 17.90 8.01 6.72
CA ALA A 110 18.84 8.88 7.43
C ALA A 110 18.20 10.20 7.91
N SER A 111 17.12 10.64 7.27
CA SER A 111 16.40 11.89 7.60
C SER A 111 14.95 11.85 7.12
N CYS A 112 14.11 12.77 7.63
CA CYS A 112 12.75 12.93 7.10
C CYS A 112 12.76 13.32 5.63
N SER A 113 13.65 14.20 5.18
CA SER A 113 13.72 14.59 3.77
C SER A 113 14.01 13.40 2.84
N ALA A 114 14.89 12.49 3.25
CA ALA A 114 15.20 11.28 2.49
C ALA A 114 14.01 10.31 2.41
N MET A 115 13.26 10.18 3.51
CA MET A 115 12.04 9.37 3.55
C MET A 115 10.94 9.98 2.68
N GLU A 116 10.70 11.28 2.80
CA GLU A 116 9.65 12.00 2.06
C GLU A 116 9.93 11.98 0.55
N ALA A 117 11.18 12.21 0.13
CA ALA A 117 11.57 12.13 -1.27
C ALA A 117 11.33 10.72 -1.85
N ARG A 118 11.62 9.68 -1.06
CA ARG A 118 11.36 8.29 -1.46
C ARG A 118 9.88 7.99 -1.57
N LEU A 119 9.07 8.33 -0.55
CA LEU A 119 7.61 8.12 -0.58
C LEU A 119 6.94 8.88 -1.73
N TYR A 120 7.39 10.11 -1.98
CA TYR A 120 6.94 10.91 -3.12
C TYR A 120 7.20 10.19 -4.44
N ALA A 121 8.43 9.75 -4.68
CA ALA A 121 8.80 9.02 -5.89
C ALA A 121 8.13 7.63 -6.00
N SER A 122 7.84 6.99 -4.87
CA SER A 122 7.17 5.69 -4.80
C SER A 122 5.68 5.74 -5.13
N GLY A 123 5.02 6.89 -4.93
CA GLY A 123 3.59 7.01 -5.28
C GLY A 123 2.87 8.23 -4.73
N PHE A 124 3.37 8.90 -3.69
CA PHE A 124 2.68 10.06 -3.08
C PHE A 124 2.53 11.26 -4.01
N GLN A 125 3.25 11.29 -5.13
CA GLN A 125 2.96 12.17 -6.27
C GLN A 125 1.48 12.16 -6.69
N ALA A 126 0.77 11.03 -6.51
CA ALA A 126 -0.65 10.92 -6.85
C ALA A 126 -1.55 11.92 -6.11
N LEU A 127 -1.07 12.50 -5.00
CA LEU A 127 -1.82 13.44 -4.15
C LEU A 127 -1.49 14.92 -4.43
N ASP A 128 -0.49 15.22 -5.25
CA ASP A 128 -0.02 16.60 -5.44
C ASP A 128 -0.78 17.38 -6.54
N GLY A 129 -1.63 16.69 -7.32
CA GLY A 129 -2.42 17.27 -8.41
C GLY A 129 -1.64 17.62 -9.69
N THR A 130 -0.35 17.32 -9.73
CA THR A 130 0.58 17.57 -10.85
C THR A 130 1.08 16.27 -11.51
N ALA A 131 0.94 15.13 -10.83
CA ALA A 131 1.20 13.83 -11.40
C ALA A 131 0.29 13.52 -12.60
N ARG A 132 0.78 12.65 -13.51
CA ARG A 132 0.00 12.22 -14.69
C ARG A 132 -1.31 11.55 -14.28
N THR A 133 -1.26 10.77 -13.21
CA THR A 133 -2.44 10.14 -12.61
C THR A 133 -2.61 10.69 -11.20
N THR A 134 -3.74 11.34 -10.95
CA THR A 134 -4.17 11.78 -9.63
C THR A 134 -5.28 10.85 -9.14
N LEU A 135 -5.01 10.09 -8.09
CA LEU A 135 -5.96 9.16 -7.44
C LEU A 135 -5.78 9.25 -5.93
N PRO A 136 -6.84 8.98 -5.13
CA PRO A 136 -6.68 8.80 -3.69
C PRO A 136 -5.60 7.75 -3.41
N LEU A 137 -4.78 8.00 -2.40
CA LEU A 137 -3.72 7.08 -1.96
C LEU A 137 -3.79 6.86 -0.45
N MET A 138 -3.60 5.62 -0.03
CA MET A 138 -3.55 5.21 1.37
C MET A 138 -2.25 4.46 1.67
N MET A 139 -1.65 4.73 2.81
CA MET A 139 -0.53 3.95 3.33
C MET A 139 -1.06 2.71 4.04
N THR A 140 -1.28 1.62 3.32
CA THR A 140 -1.92 0.40 3.85
C THR A 140 -1.00 -0.46 4.69
N GLU A 141 0.31 -0.22 4.64
CA GLU A 141 1.24 -0.93 5.51
C GLU A 141 2.49 -0.10 5.82
N PHE A 142 2.75 0.07 7.11
CA PHE A 142 4.03 0.51 7.63
C PHE A 142 4.20 -0.03 9.04
N GLY A 143 5.43 -0.24 9.48
CA GLY A 143 5.67 -0.77 10.81
C GLY A 143 7.06 -0.52 11.33
N PHE A 144 7.17 -0.58 12.64
CA PHE A 144 8.42 -0.51 13.39
C PHE A 144 8.25 -1.33 14.67
N ALA A 145 9.35 -1.61 15.36
CA ALA A 145 9.30 -2.33 16.63
C ALA A 145 8.40 -1.57 17.63
N GLN A 146 7.36 -2.24 18.14
CA GLN A 146 6.48 -1.69 19.17
C GLN A 146 7.11 -1.92 20.55
N ASP A 147 8.25 -1.28 20.76
CA ASP A 147 8.98 -1.21 22.02
C ASP A 147 9.26 0.25 22.41
N GLU A 148 9.98 0.47 23.51
CA GLU A 148 10.29 1.82 24.00
C GLU A 148 11.15 2.67 23.04
N ARG A 149 11.77 2.07 22.02
CA ARG A 149 12.73 2.72 21.12
C ARG A 149 12.15 2.98 19.74
N GLY A 150 11.33 2.09 19.20
CA GLY A 150 10.88 2.15 17.81
C GLY A 150 10.11 3.43 17.46
N TRP A 151 9.25 3.94 18.36
CA TRP A 151 8.55 5.22 18.15
C TRP A 151 9.50 6.42 18.07
N GLY A 152 10.66 6.32 18.75
CA GLY A 152 11.70 7.34 18.77
C GLY A 152 12.66 7.26 17.59
N ASP A 153 12.45 6.38 16.61
CA ASP A 153 13.30 6.33 15.43
C ASP A 153 12.96 7.44 14.42
N VAL A 154 13.91 7.77 13.54
CA VAL A 154 13.73 8.72 12.42
C VAL A 154 12.53 8.30 11.59
N TYR A 155 12.46 7.03 11.17
CA TYR A 155 11.37 6.50 10.36
C TYR A 155 9.98 6.78 10.95
N ALA A 156 9.73 6.32 12.18
CA ALA A 156 8.43 6.43 12.83
C ALA A 156 8.01 7.90 13.02
N ARG A 157 8.92 8.76 13.51
CA ARG A 157 8.62 10.19 13.71
C ARG A 157 8.39 10.94 12.41
N CYS A 158 9.14 10.61 11.35
CA CYS A 158 8.97 11.26 10.07
C CYS A 158 7.64 10.83 9.43
N LEU A 159 7.27 9.55 9.48
CA LEU A 159 5.96 9.08 8.98
C LEU A 159 4.79 9.72 9.71
N ALA A 160 4.86 9.80 11.04
CA ALA A 160 3.85 10.45 11.87
C ALA A 160 3.62 11.92 11.51
N LYS A 161 4.62 12.60 10.90
CA LYS A 161 4.49 13.97 10.39
C LYS A 161 4.12 14.03 8.91
N TYR A 162 4.53 13.05 8.12
CA TYR A 162 4.34 13.06 6.67
C TYR A 162 2.90 12.70 6.30
N LEU A 163 2.36 11.59 6.82
CA LEU A 163 1.04 11.09 6.42
C LEU A 163 -0.08 12.12 6.68
N PRO A 164 -0.14 12.81 7.84
CA PRO A 164 -1.14 13.87 8.05
C PRO A 164 -0.96 15.07 7.11
N ARG A 165 0.27 15.46 6.77
CA ARG A 165 0.52 16.57 5.82
C ARG A 165 0.03 16.26 4.41
N GLN A 166 0.05 14.99 4.03
CA GLN A 166 -0.47 14.53 2.74
C GLN A 166 -1.97 14.25 2.76
N ASN A 167 -2.64 14.39 3.92
CA ASN A 167 -4.02 13.94 4.14
C ASN A 167 -4.24 12.47 3.75
N ALA A 168 -3.20 11.64 3.91
CA ALA A 168 -3.27 10.22 3.54
C ALA A 168 -3.81 9.39 4.71
N GLY A 169 -4.77 8.51 4.41
CA GLY A 169 -5.17 7.45 5.34
C GLY A 169 -4.01 6.47 5.56
N TRP A 170 -4.06 5.73 6.67
CA TRP A 170 -2.99 4.78 6.99
C TRP A 170 -3.47 3.57 7.80
N MET A 171 -2.72 2.47 7.71
CA MET A 171 -2.86 1.27 8.54
C MET A 171 -1.48 0.83 9.03
N ILE A 172 -1.34 0.64 10.34
CA ILE A 172 -0.07 0.22 10.96
C ILE A 172 0.02 -1.30 11.04
N TRP A 173 1.12 -1.85 10.57
CA TRP A 173 1.53 -3.22 10.84
C TRP A 173 2.35 -3.27 12.14
N VAL A 174 1.87 -3.92 13.20
CA VAL A 174 0.61 -4.67 13.30
C VAL A 174 0.01 -4.47 14.69
N LEU A 175 -1.31 -4.62 14.82
CA LEU A 175 -2.01 -4.48 16.10
C LEU A 175 -1.62 -5.51 17.18
N VAL A 176 -0.81 -6.54 16.86
CA VAL A 176 -0.48 -7.63 17.79
C VAL A 176 0.68 -7.33 18.74
N GLY A 177 1.31 -6.15 18.68
CA GLY A 177 2.45 -5.82 19.56
C GLY A 177 3.77 -6.45 19.12
N SER A 178 4.82 -6.24 19.92
CA SER A 178 6.08 -6.98 19.78
C SER A 178 5.92 -8.40 20.34
N TYR A 179 6.29 -9.41 19.55
CA TYR A 179 6.37 -10.78 20.07
C TYR A 179 7.37 -10.79 21.23
N MET A 180 6.91 -11.10 22.44
CA MET A 180 7.76 -11.34 23.60
C MET A 180 8.62 -12.57 23.30
N SER A 181 9.82 -12.37 22.75
CA SER A 181 10.83 -13.40 22.55
C SER A 181 11.46 -13.77 23.90
N GLY A 182 10.71 -14.50 24.74
CA GLY A 182 11.25 -15.46 25.69
C GLY A 182 12.39 -15.03 26.62
N ARG A 183 12.52 -13.75 27.00
CA ARG A 183 13.37 -13.34 28.13
C ARG A 183 12.57 -12.48 29.10
N ARG A 184 11.90 -13.19 30.01
CA ARG A 184 11.53 -12.85 31.39
C ARG A 184 10.99 -11.42 31.63
N CYS A 185 9.70 -11.37 31.97
CA CYS A 185 9.10 -10.44 32.95
C CYS A 185 9.99 -9.26 33.42
N ARG A 186 9.58 -8.02 33.07
CA ARG A 186 9.61 -6.87 33.99
C ARG A 186 8.65 -5.76 33.51
N THR A 187 7.42 -5.90 34.01
CA THR A 187 6.52 -4.85 34.55
C THR A 187 6.10 -3.66 33.68
N MET A 188 4.85 -3.69 33.21
CA MET A 188 4.02 -2.49 33.04
C MET A 188 2.92 -2.52 34.12
N MET A 189 2.97 -1.54 35.04
CA MET A 189 1.96 -1.17 36.06
C MET A 189 1.53 -2.21 37.11
N ARG A 190 2.25 -2.24 38.24
CA ARG A 190 1.66 -2.22 39.60
C ARG A 190 2.71 -1.77 40.62
N ALA A 191 2.31 -0.90 41.54
CA ALA A 191 3.00 -0.74 42.82
C ALA A 191 3.05 -2.13 43.48
N GLY A 192 4.26 -2.65 43.69
CA GLY A 192 4.47 -3.99 44.23
C GLY A 192 5.57 -4.75 43.51
N GLY A 193 6.81 -4.51 43.94
CA GLY A 193 7.88 -5.51 44.01
C GLY A 193 8.38 -6.17 42.72
N CYS A 194 9.62 -5.81 42.37
CA CYS A 194 10.70 -6.78 42.18
C CYS A 194 11.90 -6.32 43.01
#